data_AF-A0A382E6Y1-F1
#
_entry.id   AF-A0A382E6Y1-F1
#
_cell.length_a   1.000
_cell.length_b   1.000
_cell.length_c   1.000
_cell.angle_alpha   90.00
_cell.angle_beta   90.00
_cell.angle_gamma   90.00
#
_symmetry.space_group_name_H-M   'P 1'
#
loop_
_entity.id
_entity.type
_entity.pdbx_description
1 polymer ?
#
loop_
_entity_poly.entity_id
_entity_poly.type
_entity_poly.pdbx_seq_one_letter_code
_entity_poly.pdbx_strand_id
1 'polypeptide(L)'
;VAFTTEEIRKFPFGPNEKAPANITDRLVPWRFMIGFAALLTAGMIGVRVYQQIFAWSAGLDYFEPEFQTYWMTFLYSEWVMEVILATAVWGYIWVTRDRHLDQLQPAEELRRYFRLVALIFAYVFV
;
A
#
# COMPACT_ATOMS: atom_id res chain seq x y z
N VAL A 1 -14.21 -12.96 32.98
CA VAL A 1 -12.89 -12.94 33.65
C VAL A 1 -12.54 -11.47 33.87
N ALA A 2 -12.63 -10.98 35.11
CA ALA A 2 -12.31 -9.60 35.43
C ALA A 2 -10.79 -9.45 35.51
N PHE A 3 -10.22 -8.52 34.75
CA PHE A 3 -8.80 -8.18 34.84
C PHE A 3 -8.46 -7.73 36.26
N THR A 4 -7.38 -8.25 36.83
CA THR A 4 -6.94 -7.86 38.17
C THR A 4 -6.33 -6.46 38.13
N THR A 5 -6.45 -5.69 39.21
CA THR A 5 -5.95 -4.31 39.30
C THR A 5 -4.44 -4.19 39.07
N GLU A 6 -3.67 -5.26 39.31
CA GLU A 6 -2.24 -5.32 38.99
C GLU A 6 -1.96 -5.41 37.48
N GLU A 7 -2.79 -6.14 36.73
CA GLU A 7 -2.68 -6.20 35.27
C GLU A 7 -3.05 -4.86 34.63
N ILE A 8 -4.03 -4.15 35.18
CA ILE A 8 -4.41 -2.81 34.70
C ILE A 8 -3.24 -1.82 34.90
N ARG A 9 -2.47 -1.97 35.98
CA ARG A 9 -1.30 -1.12 36.27
C ARG A 9 -0.11 -1.37 35.33
N LYS A 10 -0.08 -2.51 34.62
CA LYS A 10 0.92 -2.81 33.57
C LYS A 10 0.65 -2.07 32.27
N PHE A 11 -0.58 -1.60 32.04
CA PHE A 11 -0.88 -0.84 30.84
C PHE A 11 -0.39 0.60 31.00
N PRO A 12 0.19 1.20 29.95
CA PRO A 12 0.75 2.55 30.00
C PRO A 12 -0.31 3.66 30.18
N PHE A 13 -1.59 3.31 30.31
CA PHE A 13 -2.69 4.26 30.47
C PHE A 13 -3.58 3.81 31.63
N GLY A 14 -3.57 4.57 32.72
CA GLY A 14 -4.51 4.37 33.83
C GLY A 14 -5.96 4.68 33.41
N PRO A 15 -6.98 4.19 34.14
CA PRO A 15 -8.39 4.31 33.76
C PRO A 15 -8.89 5.76 33.54
N ASN A 16 -8.17 6.76 34.03
CA ASN A 16 -8.51 8.19 33.91
C ASN A 16 -7.46 9.01 33.14
N GLU A 17 -6.44 8.36 32.58
CA GLU A 17 -5.37 9.04 31.85
C GLU A 17 -5.73 9.12 30.37
N LYS A 18 -5.93 10.35 29.87
CA LYS A 18 -6.26 10.57 28.47
C LYS A 18 -5.08 10.16 27.61
N ALA A 19 -5.34 9.30 26.64
CA ALA A 19 -4.39 8.96 25.60
C ALA A 19 -3.81 10.28 25.00
N PRO A 20 -2.47 10.45 24.89
CA PRO A 20 -1.90 11.62 24.27
C PRO A 20 -2.51 11.88 22.89
N ALA A 21 -2.79 13.15 22.58
CA ALA A 21 -3.57 13.58 21.41
C ALA A 21 -3.05 13.07 20.05
N ASN A 22 -1.80 12.59 19.98
CA ASN A 22 -1.12 12.18 18.74
C ASN A 22 -0.88 10.66 18.61
N ILE A 23 -1.60 9.82 19.36
CA ILE A 23 -1.43 8.35 19.27
C ILE A 23 -1.85 7.82 17.90
N THR A 24 -2.96 8.32 17.36
CA THR A 24 -3.50 7.90 16.05
C THR A 24 -2.51 8.16 14.92
N ASP A 25 -1.85 9.31 14.92
CA ASP A 25 -0.81 9.65 13.93
C ASP A 25 0.45 8.78 14.03
N ARG A 26 0.72 8.21 15.21
CA ARG A 26 1.84 7.27 15.40
C ARG A 26 1.51 5.85 14.97
N LEU A 27 0.24 5.43 15.14
CA LEU A 27 -0.21 4.07 14.85
C LEU A 27 -0.63 3.91 13.39
N VAL A 28 -1.44 4.83 12.88
CA VAL A 28 -2.04 4.73 11.56
C VAL A 28 -1.14 5.39 10.52
N PRO A 29 -0.75 4.68 9.44
CA PRO A 29 0.17 5.22 8.45
C PRO A 29 -0.55 6.12 7.42
N TRP A 30 -1.20 7.21 7.86
CA TRP A 30 -2.02 8.09 7.01
C TRP A 30 -1.29 8.60 5.77
N ARG A 31 -0.03 9.03 5.95
CA ARG A 31 0.81 9.55 4.86
C ARG A 31 1.05 8.51 3.76
N PHE A 32 1.25 7.25 4.17
CA PHE A 32 1.42 6.15 3.23
C PHE A 32 0.12 5.89 2.48
N MET A 33 -1.02 5.79 3.18
CA MET A 33 -2.32 5.51 2.55
C MET A 33 -2.73 6.60 1.55
N ILE A 34 -2.64 7.87 1.95
CA ILE A 34 -2.99 9.00 1.08
C ILE A 34 -2.02 9.08 -0.11
N GLY A 35 -0.72 8.95 0.15
CA GLY A 35 0.29 9.00 -0.92
C GLY A 35 0.09 7.87 -1.95
N PHE A 36 -0.18 6.65 -1.46
CA PHE A 36 -0.44 5.49 -2.31
C PHE A 36 -1.74 5.65 -3.12
N ALA A 37 -2.84 6.04 -2.47
CA ALA A 37 -4.11 6.26 -3.15
C ALA A 37 -4.01 7.38 -4.21
N ALA A 38 -3.31 8.47 -3.91
CA ALA A 38 -3.10 9.57 -4.86
C ALA A 38 -2.26 9.13 -6.07
N LEU A 39 -1.18 8.37 -5.85
CA LEU A 39 -0.33 7.84 -6.91
C LEU A 39 -1.13 6.93 -7.85
N LEU A 40 -1.89 5.98 -7.31
CA LEU A 40 -2.70 5.06 -8.10
C LEU A 40 -3.82 5.80 -8.84
N THR A 41 -4.52 6.72 -8.18
CA THR A 41 -5.58 7.51 -8.82
C THR A 41 -5.02 8.31 -9.99
N ALA A 42 -3.85 8.94 -9.83
CA ALA A 42 -3.19 9.66 -10.91
C ALA A 42 -2.82 8.74 -12.09
N GLY A 43 -2.30 7.54 -11.79
CA GLY A 43 -2.01 6.52 -12.81
C GLY A 43 -3.25 6.08 -13.58
N MET A 44 -4.34 5.76 -12.87
CA MET A 44 -5.62 5.34 -13.46
C MET A 44 -6.25 6.44 -14.31
N ILE A 45 -6.17 7.71 -13.87
CA ILE A 45 -6.61 8.85 -14.68
C ILE A 45 -5.75 8.98 -15.94
N GLY A 46 -4.43 8.82 -15.83
CA GLY A 46 -3.52 8.84 -16.98
C GLY A 46 -3.88 7.78 -18.03
N VAL A 47 -4.08 6.54 -17.59
CA VAL A 47 -4.52 5.43 -18.46
C VAL A 47 -5.90 5.75 -19.07
N ARG A 48 -6.84 6.24 -18.28
CA ARG A 48 -8.18 6.58 -18.76
C ARG A 48 -8.16 7.66 -19.84
N VAL A 49 -7.31 8.68 -19.70
CA VAL A 49 -7.10 9.73 -20.70
C VAL A 49 -6.43 9.17 -21.94
N TYR A 50 -5.41 8.32 -21.78
CA TYR A 50 -4.75 7.64 -22.90
C TYR A 50 -5.73 6.84 -23.75
N GLN A 51 -6.56 6.02 -23.09
CA GLN A 51 -7.62 5.25 -23.76
C GLN A 51 -8.62 6.18 -24.46
N GLN A 52 -9.00 7.31 -23.85
CA GLN A 52 -9.94 8.25 -24.48
C GLN A 52 -9.42 8.80 -25.82
N ILE A 53 -8.11 9.02 -25.93
CA ILE A 53 -7.47 9.62 -27.10
C ILE A 53 -7.20 8.57 -28.18
N PHE A 54 -6.67 7.40 -27.80
CA PHE A 54 -6.14 6.41 -28.76
C PHE A 54 -7.06 5.22 -29.02
N ALA A 55 -8.12 5.00 -28.23
CA ALA A 55 -9.00 3.84 -28.43
C ALA A 55 -9.75 3.88 -29.77
N TRP A 56 -10.23 5.06 -30.16
CA TRP A 56 -11.01 5.22 -31.39
C TRP A 56 -10.16 5.39 -32.64
N SER A 57 -8.94 5.94 -32.50
CA SER A 57 -8.06 6.22 -33.63
C SER A 57 -7.12 5.05 -33.94
N ALA A 58 -6.50 4.45 -32.93
CA ALA A 58 -5.44 3.45 -33.10
C ALA A 58 -5.72 2.13 -32.34
N GLY A 59 -6.93 1.95 -31.80
CA GLY A 59 -7.30 0.82 -30.96
C GLY A 59 -8.35 -0.14 -31.56
N LEU A 60 -8.94 0.20 -32.72
CA LEU A 60 -10.05 -0.55 -33.30
C LEU A 60 -9.61 -1.80 -34.08
N ASP A 61 -8.48 -1.73 -34.79
CA ASP A 61 -7.92 -2.86 -35.56
C ASP A 61 -6.52 -3.22 -35.05
N TYR A 62 -6.37 -4.47 -34.60
CA TYR A 62 -5.11 -5.01 -34.09
C TYR A 62 -4.04 -5.20 -35.18
N PHE A 63 -4.45 -5.42 -36.43
CA PHE A 63 -3.53 -5.70 -37.53
C PHE A 63 -2.85 -4.45 -38.09
N GLU A 64 -3.33 -3.26 -37.71
CA GLU A 64 -2.76 -2.00 -38.14
C GLU A 64 -1.42 -1.73 -37.44
N PRO A 65 -0.40 -1.19 -38.15
CA PRO A 65 0.89 -0.87 -37.52
C PRO A 65 0.78 0.18 -36.40
N GLU A 66 -0.26 1.01 -36.41
CA GLU A 66 -0.53 2.00 -35.38
C GLU A 66 -0.85 1.33 -34.03
N PHE A 67 -1.60 0.22 -34.05
CA PHE A 67 -1.90 -0.55 -32.85
C PHE A 67 -0.63 -1.08 -32.19
N GLN A 68 0.32 -1.56 -33.00
CA GLN A 68 1.60 -2.05 -32.49
C GLN A 68 2.38 -0.93 -31.78
N THR A 69 2.34 0.28 -32.31
CA THR A 69 3.06 1.43 -31.75
C THR A 69 2.45 1.90 -30.44
N TYR A 70 1.13 2.06 -30.36
CA TYR A 70 0.46 2.64 -29.20
C TYR A 70 0.05 1.61 -28.14
N TRP A 71 -0.49 0.46 -28.53
CA TRP A 71 -1.05 -0.50 -27.58
C TRP A 71 -0.06 -1.61 -27.22
N MET A 72 0.65 -2.16 -28.19
CA MET A 72 1.61 -3.23 -27.91
C MET A 72 2.86 -2.71 -27.19
N THR A 73 3.39 -1.55 -27.57
CA THR A 73 4.47 -0.90 -26.81
C THR A 73 4.05 -0.62 -25.37
N PHE A 74 2.81 -0.17 -25.16
CA PHE A 74 2.26 0.09 -23.83
C PHE A 74 2.24 -1.20 -22.99
N LEU A 75 1.69 -2.29 -23.54
CA LEU A 75 1.64 -3.60 -22.88
C LEU A 75 3.04 -4.12 -22.50
N TYR A 76 3.99 -4.10 -23.45
CA TYR A 76 5.34 -4.60 -23.16
C TYR A 76 6.08 -3.73 -22.15
N SER A 77 5.86 -2.42 -22.19
CA SER A 77 6.43 -1.49 -21.21
C SER A 77 5.87 -1.75 -19.81
N GLU A 78 4.56 -2.00 -19.71
CA GLU A 78 3.90 -2.33 -18.45
C GLU A 78 4.47 -3.62 -17.85
N TRP A 79 4.57 -4.70 -18.62
CA TRP A 79 5.12 -5.96 -18.11
C TRP A 79 6.55 -5.82 -17.58
N VAL A 80 7.42 -5.12 -18.32
CA VAL A 80 8.79 -4.89 -17.86
C VAL A 80 8.79 -4.07 -16.56
N MET A 81 7.99 -3.02 -16.51
CA MET A 81 7.86 -2.17 -15.32
C MET A 81 7.32 -2.95 -14.12
N GLU A 82 6.28 -3.77 -14.29
CA GLU A 82 5.68 -4.58 -13.22
C GLU A 82 6.66 -5.62 -12.68
N VAL A 83 7.40 -6.31 -13.54
CA VAL A 83 8.41 -7.29 -13.11
C VAL A 83 9.50 -6.60 -12.27
N ILE A 84 9.96 -5.43 -12.70
CA ILE A 84 10.97 -4.65 -11.96
C ILE A 84 10.41 -4.20 -10.61
N LEU A 85 9.19 -3.64 -10.59
CA LEU A 85 8.56 -3.15 -9.37
C LEU A 85 8.28 -4.30 -8.38
N ALA A 86 7.74 -5.42 -8.85
CA ALA A 86 7.45 -6.58 -8.00
C ALA A 86 8.72 -7.16 -7.38
N THR A 87 9.75 -7.38 -8.19
CA THR A 87 11.03 -7.91 -7.70
C THR A 87 11.72 -6.96 -6.72
N ALA A 88 11.69 -5.65 -6.99
CA ALA A 88 12.23 -4.65 -6.09
C ALA A 88 11.48 -4.58 -4.76
N VAL A 89 10.15 -4.56 -4.78
CA VAL A 89 9.32 -4.47 -3.56
C VAL A 89 9.44 -5.73 -2.73
N TRP A 90 9.31 -6.92 -3.34
CA TRP A 90 9.42 -8.18 -2.61
C TRP A 90 10.84 -8.40 -2.10
N GLY A 91 11.86 -8.10 -2.91
CA GLY A 91 13.26 -8.14 -2.50
C GLY A 91 13.53 -7.22 -1.32
N TYR A 92 13.03 -5.99 -1.36
CA TYR A 92 13.17 -5.03 -0.26
C TYR A 92 12.51 -5.54 1.03
N ILE A 93 11.25 -6.01 0.97
CA ILE A 93 10.54 -6.55 2.13
C ILE A 93 11.29 -7.75 2.72
N TRP A 94 11.79 -8.64 1.87
CA TRP A 94 12.53 -9.82 2.31
C TRP A 94 13.86 -9.46 2.98
N VAL A 95 14.63 -8.53 2.40
CA VAL A 95 15.93 -8.11 2.94
C VAL A 95 15.75 -7.35 4.26
N THR A 96 14.72 -6.52 4.36
CA THR A 96 14.40 -5.71 5.56
C THR A 96 13.58 -6.45 6.61
N ARG A 97 13.34 -7.75 6.43
CA ARG A 97 12.55 -8.53 7.38
C ARG A 97 13.22 -8.57 8.75
N ASP A 98 12.40 -8.45 9.79
CA ASP A 98 12.83 -8.63 11.16
C ASP A 98 13.12 -10.12 11.44
N ARG A 99 14.28 -10.42 12.03
CA ARG A 99 14.72 -11.80 12.32
C ARG A 99 14.39 -12.25 13.75
N HIS A 100 14.02 -11.32 14.63
CA HIS A 100 13.77 -11.58 16.05
C HIS A 100 12.32 -11.22 16.42
N LEU A 101 11.37 -11.86 15.75
CA LEU A 101 9.93 -11.63 15.95
C LEU A 101 9.45 -12.01 17.36
N ASP A 102 10.18 -12.89 18.04
CA ASP A 102 9.94 -13.34 19.41
C ASP A 102 10.17 -12.25 20.47
N GLN A 103 10.90 -11.19 20.13
CA GLN A 103 11.31 -10.13 21.05
C GLN A 103 10.55 -8.81 20.82
N LEU A 104 9.45 -8.86 20.07
CA LEU A 104 8.67 -7.68 19.73
C LEU A 104 7.92 -7.11 20.94
N GLN A 105 8.01 -5.79 21.10
CA GLN A 105 7.18 -5.10 22.08
C GLN A 105 5.73 -5.03 21.58
N PRO A 106 4.71 -5.20 22.45
CA PRO A 106 3.30 -5.18 22.05
C PRO A 106 2.87 -3.92 21.28
N ALA A 107 3.45 -2.76 21.61
CA ALA A 107 3.16 -1.50 20.91
C ALA A 107 3.65 -1.50 19.46
N GLU A 108 4.80 -2.10 19.18
CA GLU A 108 5.36 -2.19 17.83
C GLU A 108 4.60 -3.24 17.01
N GLU A 109 4.17 -4.34 17.64
CA GLU A 109 3.32 -5.34 17.00
C GLU A 109 1.99 -4.72 16.53
N LEU A 110 1.31 -3.95 17.39
CA LEU A 110 0.08 -3.23 17.04
C LEU A 110 0.29 -2.28 15.85
N ARG A 111 1.41 -1.53 15.85
CA ARG A 111 1.76 -0.64 14.75
C ARG A 111 1.99 -1.40 13.44
N ARG A 112 2.62 -2.57 13.49
CA ARG A 112 2.81 -3.44 12.31
C ARG A 112 1.48 -3.99 11.80
N TYR A 113 0.54 -4.35 12.67
CA TYR A 113 -0.82 -4.72 12.25
C TYR A 113 -1.56 -3.58 11.57
N PHE A 114 -1.50 -2.35 12.08
CA PHE A 114 -2.10 -1.20 11.39
C PHE A 114 -1.47 -0.94 10.02
N ARG A 115 -0.15 -1.16 9.88
CA ARG A 115 0.52 -1.10 8.58
C ARG A 115 0.09 -2.23 7.65
N LEU A 116 -0.11 -3.44 8.16
CA LEU A 116 -0.64 -4.56 7.39
C LEU A 116 -2.07 -4.28 6.89
N VAL A 117 -2.94 -3.79 7.77
CA VAL A 117 -4.31 -3.38 7.41
C VAL A 117 -4.29 -2.29 6.35
N ALA A 118 -3.40 -1.29 6.47
CA ALA A 118 -3.23 -0.29 5.43
C ALA A 118 -2.78 -0.88 4.08
N LEU A 119 -1.92 -1.89 4.08
CA LEU A 119 -1.54 -2.63 2.86
C LEU A 119 -2.71 -3.43 2.27
N ILE A 120 -3.57 -4.01 3.11
CA ILE A 120 -4.79 -4.70 2.65
C ILE A 120 -5.76 -3.71 2.01
N PHE A 121 -5.96 -2.54 2.62
CA PHE A 121 -6.77 -1.48 2.01
C PHE A 121 -6.19 -0.99 0.68
N ALA A 122 -4.87 -0.82 0.62
CA ALA A 122 -4.16 -0.49 -0.62
C ALA A 122 -4.39 -1.56 -1.70
N TYR A 123 -4.40 -2.84 -1.34
CA TYR A 123 -4.70 -3.95 -2.27
C TYR A 123 -6.15 -3.93 -2.76
N VAL A 124 -7.12 -3.65 -1.88
CA VAL A 124 -8.56 -3.59 -2.24
C VAL A 124 -8.90 -2.35 -3.07
N PHE A 125 -8.10 -1.29 -2.97
CA PHE A 125 -8.32 -0.06 -3.73
C PHE A 125 -8.01 -0.22 -5.23
N VAL A 126 -7.13 -1.15 -5.60
CA VAL A 126 -6.82 -1.54 -6.98
C VAL A 126 -7.92 -2.45 -7.51
#